data_AF-A0AAX3UC69-F1
#
_entry.id   AF-A0AAX3UC69-F1
#
_cell.length_a   1.000
_cell.length_b   1.000
_cell.length_c   1.000
_cell.angle_alpha   90.00
_cell.angle_beta   90.00
_cell.angle_gamma   90.00
#
_symmetry.space_group_name_H-M   'P 1'
#
loop_
_entity.id
_entity.type
_entity.pdbx_description
1 polymer ?
#
loop_
_entity_poly.entity_id
_entity_poly.type
_entity_poly.pdbx_seq_one_letter_code
_entity_poly.pdbx_strand_id
1 'polypeptide(L)'
;MNIDYYQKEVFLLRFAAWFCLFPASTYLYIYKMTNLWFCLAEVIVIALFAAFLLTTAKTDRWKKPQNVMRLLIFALIFVAIIIAIPLYFAYRDCKKAQ
;
A
#
# COMPACT_ATOMS: atom_id res chain seq x y z
N MET A 1 26.67 -5.66 4.27
CA MET A 1 25.52 -5.80 5.19
C MET A 1 24.37 -4.93 4.65
N ASN A 2 23.70 -5.35 3.56
CA ASN A 2 22.69 -4.51 2.87
C ASN A 2 21.55 -5.34 2.22
N ILE A 3 21.55 -6.66 2.42
CA ILE A 3 20.57 -7.58 1.81
C ILE A 3 19.31 -7.67 2.68
N ASP A 4 19.45 -7.57 4.01
CA ASP A 4 18.34 -7.60 4.97
C ASP A 4 17.33 -6.47 4.76
N TYR A 5 17.80 -5.24 4.54
CA TYR A 5 16.91 -4.08 4.38
C TYR A 5 16.04 -4.18 3.12
N TYR A 6 16.61 -4.63 2.00
CA TYR A 6 15.86 -4.80 0.75
C TYR A 6 14.81 -5.92 0.86
N GLN A 7 15.16 -7.05 1.47
CA GLN A 7 14.21 -8.14 1.72
C GLN A 7 13.06 -7.67 2.63
N LYS A 8 13.38 -6.87 3.65
CA LYS A 8 12.41 -6.33 4.59
C LYS A 8 11.47 -5.31 3.94
N GLU A 9 11.97 -4.42 3.08
CA GLU A 9 11.15 -3.49 2.29
C GLU A 9 10.19 -4.22 1.34
N VAL A 10 10.69 -5.22 0.61
CA VAL A 10 9.85 -6.04 -0.29
C VAL A 10 8.77 -6.78 0.50
N PHE A 11 9.11 -7.29 1.68
CA PHE A 11 8.15 -7.93 2.57
C PHE A 11 7.08 -6.93 3.06
N LEU A 12 7.49 -5.75 3.53
CA LEU A 12 6.58 -4.68 3.98
C LEU A 12 5.65 -4.19 2.86
N LEU A 13 6.17 -4.03 1.64
CA LEU A 13 5.38 -3.64 0.45
C LEU A 13 4.35 -4.71 0.07
N ARG A 14 4.74 -5.99 0.09
CA ARG A 14 3.82 -7.11 -0.13
C ARG A 14 2.78 -7.21 0.97
N PHE A 15 3.19 -6.99 2.22
CA PHE A 15 2.30 -6.99 3.38
C PHE A 15 1.28 -5.86 3.29
N ALA A 16 1.70 -4.64 2.90
CA ALA A 16 0.80 -3.51 2.65
C ALA A 16 -0.21 -3.79 1.53
N ALA A 17 0.23 -4.45 0.45
CA ALA A 17 -0.65 -4.83 -0.65
C ALA A 17 -1.67 -5.92 -0.23
N TRP A 18 -1.27 -6.89 0.60
CA TRP A 18 -2.21 -7.83 1.21
C TRP A 18 -3.19 -7.13 2.16
N PHE A 19 -2.73 -6.13 2.90
CA PHE A 19 -3.59 -5.31 3.75
C PHE A 19 -4.63 -4.50 2.95
N CYS A 20 -4.43 -4.27 1.65
CA CYS A 20 -5.43 -3.65 0.77
C CYS A 20 -6.68 -4.54 0.56
N LEU A 21 -6.59 -5.86 0.77
CA LEU A 21 -7.76 -6.74 0.70
C LEU A 21 -8.77 -6.47 1.82
N PHE A 22 -8.33 -5.95 2.96
CA PHE A 22 -9.21 -5.66 4.08
C PHE A 22 -10.18 -4.50 3.77
N PRO A 23 -9.74 -3.29 3.36
CA PRO A 23 -10.66 -2.25 2.92
C PRO A 23 -11.42 -2.66 1.66
N ALA A 24 -10.80 -3.36 0.70
CA ALA A 24 -11.52 -3.84 -0.50
C ALA A 24 -12.70 -4.76 -0.15
N SER A 25 -12.52 -5.70 0.79
CA SER A 25 -13.60 -6.58 1.25
C SER A 25 -14.67 -5.81 2.03
N THR A 26 -14.27 -4.80 2.82
CA THR A 26 -15.20 -3.90 3.53
C THR A 26 -16.06 -3.10 2.56
N TYR A 27 -15.47 -2.51 1.51
CA TYR A 27 -16.21 -1.78 0.49
C TYR A 27 -17.12 -2.67 -0.35
N LEU A 28 -16.71 -3.91 -0.66
CA LEU A 28 -17.57 -4.90 -1.30
C LEU A 28 -18.76 -5.30 -0.43
N TYR A 29 -18.55 -5.42 0.88
CA TYR A 29 -19.62 -5.71 1.83
C TYR A 29 -20.63 -4.55 1.90
N ILE A 30 -20.13 -3.31 2.00
CA ILE A 30 -20.97 -2.11 1.98
C ILE A 30 -21.73 -1.99 0.65
N TYR A 31 -21.08 -2.26 -0.48
CA TYR A 31 -21.71 -2.31 -1.80
C TYR A 31 -22.91 -3.27 -1.82
N LYS A 32 -22.74 -4.49 -1.29
CA LYS A 32 -23.82 -5.47 -1.22
C LYS A 32 -25.02 -4.97 -0.39
N MET A 33 -24.77 -4.13 0.61
CA MET A 33 -25.81 -3.61 1.51
C MET A 33 -26.50 -2.34 0.98
N THR A 34 -25.77 -1.47 0.27
CA THR A 34 -26.26 -0.14 -0.17
C THR A 34 -26.46 0.00 -1.68
N ASN A 35 -25.95 -0.93 -2.49
CA ASN A 35 -25.97 -0.88 -3.96
C ASN A 35 -25.34 0.40 -4.56
N LEU A 36 -24.42 1.03 -3.81
CA LEU A 36 -23.73 2.24 -4.23
C LEU A 36 -22.57 1.93 -5.18
N TRP A 37 -22.72 2.29 -6.44
CA TRP A 37 -21.70 2.12 -7.49
C TRP A 37 -20.36 2.78 -7.16
N PHE A 38 -20.36 3.81 -6.30
CA PHE A 38 -19.15 4.44 -5.77
C PHE A 38 -18.23 3.46 -5.03
N CYS A 39 -18.80 2.52 -4.26
CA CYS A 39 -18.00 1.51 -3.54
C CYS A 39 -17.29 0.56 -4.51
N LEU A 40 -17.92 0.24 -5.65
CA LEU A 40 -17.30 -0.57 -6.70
C LEU A 40 -16.12 0.16 -7.36
N ALA A 41 -16.27 1.46 -7.61
CA ALA A 41 -15.20 2.29 -8.15
C ALA A 41 -14.00 2.35 -7.18
N GLU A 42 -14.25 2.53 -5.88
CA GLU A 42 -13.18 2.49 -4.86
C GLU A 42 -12.48 1.12 -4.82
N VAL A 43 -13.21 0.01 -4.86
CA VAL A 43 -12.61 -1.33 -4.89
C VAL A 43 -11.67 -1.51 -6.07
N ILE A 44 -12.03 -0.99 -7.25
CA ILE A 44 -11.15 -1.02 -8.44
C ILE A 44 -9.89 -0.20 -8.21
N VAL A 45 -10.00 1.00 -7.63
CA VAL A 45 -8.84 1.85 -7.31
C VAL A 45 -7.91 1.14 -6.31
N ILE A 46 -8.46 0.52 -5.27
CA ILE A 46 -7.70 -0.22 -4.26
C ILE A 46 -7.00 -1.44 -4.90
N ALA A 47 -7.68 -2.17 -5.77
CA ALA A 47 -7.11 -3.32 -6.47
C ALA A 47 -5.96 -2.92 -7.40
N LEU A 48 -6.13 -1.84 -8.17
CA LEU A 48 -5.07 -1.28 -9.02
C LEU A 48 -3.88 -0.81 -8.18
N PHE A 49 -4.12 -0.17 -7.05
CA PHE A 49 -3.07 0.27 -6.14
C PHE A 49 -2.31 -0.91 -5.52
N ALA A 50 -3.01 -1.97 -5.10
CA ALA A 50 -2.39 -3.19 -4.59
C ALA A 50 -1.54 -3.89 -5.67
N ALA A 51 -2.04 -4.00 -6.89
CA ALA A 51 -1.29 -4.55 -8.02
C ALA A 51 -0.06 -3.69 -8.37
N PHE A 52 -0.20 -2.36 -8.34
CA PHE A 52 0.90 -1.43 -8.52
C PHE A 52 1.97 -1.65 -7.45
N LEU A 53 1.60 -1.74 -6.17
CA LEU A 53 2.52 -2.03 -5.07
C LEU A 53 3.22 -3.38 -5.24
N LEU A 54 2.49 -4.44 -5.61
CA LEU A 54 3.06 -5.78 -5.79
C LEU A 54 4.09 -5.82 -6.93
N THR A 55 3.76 -5.17 -8.06
CA THR A 55 4.59 -5.16 -9.27
C THR A 55 5.82 -4.28 -9.11
N THR A 56 5.67 -3.14 -8.43
CA THR A 56 6.78 -2.21 -8.21
C THR A 56 7.63 -2.56 -6.99
N ALA A 57 7.24 -3.53 -6.16
CA ALA A 57 7.96 -3.91 -4.93
C ALA A 57 9.46 -4.19 -5.15
N LYS A 58 9.86 -4.68 -6.33
CA LYS A 58 11.26 -4.99 -6.67
C LYS A 58 12.04 -3.84 -7.32
N THR A 59 11.43 -2.67 -7.52
CA THR A 59 12.09 -1.56 -8.22
C THR A 59 12.92 -0.71 -7.25
N ASP A 60 14.11 -0.25 -7.67
CA ASP A 60 14.94 0.70 -6.91
C ASP A 60 14.27 2.05 -6.59
N ARG A 61 13.07 2.31 -7.14
CA ARG A 61 12.27 3.52 -6.89
C ARG A 61 11.93 3.73 -5.42
N TRP A 62 11.89 2.66 -4.61
CA TRP A 62 11.55 2.70 -3.19
C TRP A 62 12.73 3.01 -2.28
N LYS A 63 13.99 2.91 -2.78
CA LYS A 63 15.19 3.34 -2.05
C LYS A 63 15.22 4.85 -1.77
N LYS A 64 14.34 5.62 -2.41
CA LYS A 64 14.19 7.06 -2.17
C LYS A 64 13.03 7.32 -1.21
N PRO A 65 13.27 7.84 0.00
CA PRO A 65 12.23 8.05 1.00
C PRO A 65 11.11 9.01 0.52
N GLN A 66 11.43 9.95 -0.36
CA GLN A 66 10.45 10.88 -0.96
C GLN A 66 9.34 10.16 -1.75
N ASN A 67 9.67 9.07 -2.44
CA ASN A 67 8.69 8.31 -3.22
C ASN A 67 7.77 7.48 -2.33
N VAL A 68 8.32 6.89 -1.27
CA VAL A 68 7.54 6.15 -0.26
C VAL A 68 6.58 7.10 0.46
N MET A 69 7.03 8.32 0.80
CA MET A 69 6.19 9.34 1.44
C MET A 69 5.01 9.79 0.56
N ARG A 70 5.23 10.01 -0.73
CA ARG A 70 4.13 10.32 -1.68
C ARG A 70 3.09 9.21 -1.73
N LEU A 71 3.55 7.95 -1.73
CA LEU A 71 2.64 6.81 -1.73
C LEU A 71 1.88 6.66 -0.42
N LEU A 72 2.53 6.99 0.69
CA LEU A 72 1.92 6.95 2.02
C LEU A 72 0.80 7.99 2.12
N ILE A 73 1.03 9.20 1.63
CA ILE A 73 0.01 10.26 1.53
C ILE A 73 -1.14 9.81 0.62
N PHE A 74 -0.83 9.20 -0.53
CA PHE A 74 -1.85 8.69 -1.44
C PHE A 74 -2.71 7.59 -0.79
N ALA A 75 -2.09 6.63 -0.10
CA ALA A 75 -2.80 5.57 0.62
C ALA A 75 -3.67 6.11 1.76
N LEU A 76 -3.22 7.18 2.44
CA LEU A 76 -3.96 7.84 3.52
C LEU A 76 -5.22 8.55 3.02
N ILE A 77 -5.16 9.15 1.83
CA ILE A 77 -6.28 9.92 1.26
C ILE A 77 -7.26 9.01 0.52
N PHE A 78 -6.77 8.04 -0.25
CA PHE A 78 -7.59 7.30 -1.23
C PHE A 78 -7.86 5.84 -0.87
N VAL A 79 -7.22 5.27 0.15
CA VAL A 79 -7.34 3.83 0.42
C VAL A 79 -7.81 3.56 1.85
N ALA A 80 -6.95 3.76 2.84
CA ALA A 80 -7.28 3.64 4.26
C ALA A 80 -6.06 3.95 5.12
N ILE A 81 -6.30 4.56 6.30
CA ILE A 81 -5.30 4.76 7.36
C ILE A 81 -4.60 3.45 7.74
N ILE A 82 -5.30 2.32 7.66
CA ILE A 82 -4.77 0.99 8.02
C ILE A 82 -3.55 0.62 7.14
N ILE A 83 -3.52 1.06 5.87
CA ILE A 83 -2.42 0.74 4.94
C ILE A 83 -1.25 1.71 5.10
N ALA A 84 -1.51 2.89 5.68
CA ALA A 84 -0.45 3.85 5.99
C ALA A 84 0.54 3.31 7.03
N ILE A 85 0.11 2.41 7.93
CA ILE A 85 0.98 1.82 8.96
C ILE A 85 2.13 0.99 8.36
N PRO A 86 1.88 -0.05 7.53
CA PRO A 86 2.96 -0.81 6.91
C PRO A 86 3.80 0.03 5.93
N LEU A 87 3.20 1.00 5.23
CA LEU A 87 3.94 1.95 4.39
C LEU A 87 4.85 2.88 5.22
N TYR A 88 4.41 3.28 6.42
CA TYR A 88 5.21 4.11 7.32
C TYR A 88 6.43 3.37 7.84
N PHE A 89 6.27 2.08 8.16
CA PHE A 89 7.41 1.23 8.51
C PHE A 89 8.40 1.11 7.35
N ALA A 90 7.92 0.90 6.12
CA ALA A 90 8.79 0.90 4.92
C ALA A 90 9.53 2.23 4.76
N TYR A 91 8.85 3.37 4.92
CA TYR A 91 9.48 4.69 4.88
C TYR A 91 10.54 4.88 5.96
N ARG A 92 10.23 4.45 7.19
CA ARG A 92 11.13 4.59 8.35
C ARG A 92 12.39 3.74 8.19
N ASP A 93 12.25 2.51 7.69
CA ASP A 93 13.39 1.62 7.42
C ASP A 93 14.24 2.18 6.28
N CYS A 94 13.62 2.72 5.22
CA CYS A 94 14.32 3.39 4.12
C CYS A 94 15.12 4.62 4.60
N LYS A 95 14.53 5.45 5.47
CA LYS A 95 15.18 6.62 6.07
C LYS A 95 16.31 6.25 7.05
N LYS A 96 16.26 5.07 7.67
CA LYS A 96 17.33 4.57 8.56
C LYS A 96 18.48 3.91 7.80
N ALA A 97 18.23 3.41 6.59
CA ALA A 97 19.23 2.74 5.75
C ALA A 97 20.07 3.72 4.91
N GLN A 98 19.64 4.98 4.84
CA GLN A 98 20.33 6.09 4.17
C GLN A 98 21.15 6.90 5.17
#